data_AF-A0A933LYZ6-F1
#
_entry.id   AF-A0A933LYZ6-F1
#
_cell.length_a   1.000
_cell.length_b   1.000
_cell.length_c   1.000
_cell.angle_alpha   90.00
_cell.angle_beta   90.00
_cell.angle_gamma   90.00
#
_symmetry.space_group_name_H-M   'P 1'
#
loop_
_entity.id
_entity.type
_entity.pdbx_description
1 polymer ?
#
loop_
_entity_poly.entity_id
_entity_poly.type
_entity_poly.pdbx_seq_one_letter_code
_entity_poly.pdbx_strand_id
1 'polypeptide(L)'
;MNFRRLFLAPGILGLLALFSLFSLPVPAQQGNEELVPLRLTTNPAEATVNIDDAYAGETGPKQAFPVAPGPHEVVVYKEGFLVEVRSVDVRAGEPADLSIELAPDVAIPYGLSLARAPKFVQSEGDGMRTLVEVLDLVTEFHVSDPDGGDLMAHAFETVVGTLDAIRRRESLLAARYEPAVRERFYGKEIDLSAYPELGVTRADTGPDVRFEVVAGRSRSTFSAPKTAPHRFALEFRGLRRWILENWDSRALVSEDAFYFFAIQAVLGRLDDPFTYFLSPRAVAEMKIDTTQQLGGLGMQ
;
A
#
# COMPACT_ATOMS: atom_id res chain seq x y z
N MET A 1 40.29 -64.34 -4.23
CA MET A 1 39.24 -64.47 -3.19
C MET A 1 37.91 -64.28 -3.89
N ASN A 2 37.23 -65.32 -4.41
CA ASN A 2 36.50 -66.39 -3.69
C ASN A 2 35.70 -65.84 -2.51
N PHE A 3 34.40 -66.06 -2.31
CA PHE A 3 33.29 -66.73 -3.03
C PHE A 3 32.02 -66.50 -2.17
N ARG A 4 30.83 -66.83 -2.71
CA ARG A 4 29.47 -66.97 -2.08
C ARG A 4 28.56 -65.75 -2.28
N ARG A 5 27.60 -65.72 -3.22
CA ARG A 5 26.54 -66.66 -3.70
C ARG A 5 25.47 -67.04 -2.64
N LEU A 6 24.23 -66.63 -2.92
CA LEU A 6 22.97 -67.38 -2.77
C LEU A 6 21.98 -66.75 -3.79
N PHE A 7 21.72 -67.36 -4.97
CA PHE A 7 20.65 -68.33 -5.31
C PHE A 7 19.23 -67.74 -5.15
N LEU A 8 18.28 -67.76 -6.11
CA LEU A 8 17.81 -68.85 -6.99
C LEU A 8 17.04 -68.27 -8.23
N ALA A 9 16.79 -69.11 -9.24
CA ALA A 9 16.40 -68.84 -10.65
C ALA A 9 14.84 -68.92 -10.92
N PRO A 10 14.33 -69.30 -12.12
CA PRO A 10 14.26 -68.64 -13.45
C PRO A 10 12.80 -68.50 -14.01
N GLY A 11 12.65 -67.84 -15.17
CA GLY A 11 11.46 -67.93 -16.07
C GLY A 11 10.66 -66.62 -16.18
N ILE A 12 10.12 -66.17 -17.32
CA ILE A 12 9.61 -66.81 -18.54
C ILE A 12 9.60 -65.75 -19.68
N LEU A 13 9.92 -66.22 -20.90
CA LEU A 13 9.67 -65.58 -22.20
C LEU A 13 8.21 -65.07 -22.35
N GLY A 14 7.99 -63.90 -22.95
CA GLY A 14 6.70 -63.68 -23.61
C GLY A 14 6.32 -62.27 -24.00
N LEU A 15 6.25 -62.06 -25.32
CA LEU A 15 5.33 -61.18 -26.04
C LEU A 15 5.56 -59.65 -26.05
N LEU A 16 6.16 -59.22 -27.15
CA LEU A 16 5.81 -58.00 -27.88
C LEU A 16 4.29 -57.83 -27.97
N ALA A 17 3.75 -56.80 -27.34
CA ALA A 17 2.44 -56.24 -27.68
C ALA A 17 2.59 -54.73 -27.82
N LEU A 18 2.62 -54.31 -29.08
CA LEU A 18 2.59 -52.95 -29.58
C LEU A 18 1.25 -52.31 -29.15
N PHE A 19 1.22 -51.60 -28.01
CA PHE A 19 0.08 -50.74 -27.69
C PHE A 19 0.25 -49.41 -28.43
N SER A 20 -0.09 -49.42 -29.72
CA SER A 20 -0.52 -48.21 -30.41
C SER A 20 -1.82 -47.75 -29.75
N LEU A 21 -1.71 -46.94 -28.70
CA LEU A 21 -2.82 -46.17 -28.17
C LEU A 21 -3.25 -45.20 -29.27
N PHE A 22 -4.27 -45.60 -30.02
CA PHE A 22 -5.16 -44.70 -30.72
C PHE A 22 -5.72 -43.75 -29.65
N SER A 23 -5.12 -42.57 -29.51
CA SER A 23 -5.77 -41.44 -28.84
C SER A 23 -6.99 -41.10 -29.69
N LEU A 24 -8.15 -41.66 -29.34
CA LEU A 24 -9.41 -41.14 -29.86
C LEU A 24 -9.40 -39.64 -29.54
N PRO A 25 -9.67 -38.75 -30.52
CA PRO A 25 -9.91 -37.37 -30.19
C PRO A 25 -11.07 -37.36 -29.20
N VAL A 26 -10.79 -36.92 -27.96
CA VAL A 26 -11.85 -36.58 -27.02
C VAL A 26 -12.72 -35.57 -27.76
N PRO A 27 -13.99 -35.87 -28.06
CA PRO A 27 -14.84 -34.87 -28.67
C PRO A 27 -14.86 -33.69 -27.70
N ALA A 28 -14.40 -32.52 -28.17
CA ALA A 28 -14.62 -31.28 -27.47
C ALA A 28 -16.12 -31.18 -27.26
N GLN A 29 -16.59 -31.43 -26.04
CA GLN A 29 -17.93 -31.04 -25.65
C GLN A 29 -17.93 -29.52 -25.70
N GLN A 30 -18.38 -28.98 -26.84
CA GLN A 30 -18.97 -27.66 -26.90
C GLN A 30 -20.28 -27.73 -26.12
N GLY A 31 -20.18 -27.80 -24.80
CA GLY A 31 -21.27 -27.39 -23.96
C GLY A 31 -21.42 -25.90 -24.19
N ASN A 32 -22.61 -25.44 -24.58
CA ASN A 32 -23.02 -24.10 -24.19
C ASN A 32 -22.92 -24.08 -22.67
N GLU A 33 -21.83 -23.56 -22.12
CA GLU A 33 -21.76 -23.26 -20.69
C GLU A 33 -22.92 -22.30 -20.43
N GLU A 34 -23.97 -22.82 -19.81
CA GLU A 34 -25.15 -22.03 -19.49
C GLU A 34 -24.74 -21.00 -18.45
N LEU A 35 -24.41 -19.80 -18.92
CA LEU A 35 -24.00 -18.71 -18.07
C LEU A 35 -25.16 -18.30 -17.16
N VAL A 36 -24.86 -18.21 -15.88
CA VAL A 36 -25.79 -17.79 -14.84
C VAL A 36 -25.50 -16.33 -14.49
N PRO A 37 -26.53 -15.47 -14.36
CA PRO A 37 -26.33 -14.09 -13.94
C PRO A 37 -26.03 -14.02 -12.44
N LEU A 38 -24.83 -13.55 -12.10
CA LEU A 38 -24.45 -13.12 -10.75
C LEU A 38 -24.80 -11.64 -10.59
N ARG A 39 -25.86 -11.34 -9.84
CA ARG A 39 -26.27 -9.98 -9.50
C ARG A 39 -25.46 -9.50 -8.30
N LEU A 40 -24.68 -8.45 -8.51
CA LEU A 40 -23.78 -7.92 -7.50
C LEU A 40 -24.11 -6.46 -7.21
N THR A 41 -24.39 -6.18 -5.94
CA THR A 41 -24.59 -4.81 -5.44
C THR A 41 -23.55 -4.47 -4.40
N THR A 42 -23.01 -3.25 -4.46
CA THR A 42 -22.07 -2.74 -3.45
C THR A 42 -22.57 -1.46 -2.84
N ASN A 43 -22.14 -1.22 -1.61
CA ASN A 43 -22.27 0.06 -0.94
C ASN A 43 -20.87 0.52 -0.47
N PRO A 44 -20.31 1.61 -1.03
CA PRO A 44 -20.90 2.44 -2.08
C PRO A 44 -21.02 1.71 -3.42
N ALA A 45 -21.93 2.20 -4.27
CA ALA A 45 -22.07 1.73 -5.65
C ALA A 45 -20.85 2.12 -6.51
N GLU A 46 -20.80 1.67 -7.77
CA GLU A 46 -19.71 1.99 -8.72
C GLU A 46 -18.35 1.50 -8.22
N ALA A 47 -18.31 0.24 -7.78
CA ALA A 47 -17.09 -0.45 -7.42
C ALA A 47 -16.65 -1.35 -8.57
N THR A 48 -15.35 -1.36 -8.86
CA THR A 48 -14.72 -2.25 -9.84
C THR A 48 -14.82 -3.70 -9.37
N VAL A 49 -15.19 -4.60 -10.27
CA VAL A 49 -15.39 -6.03 -10.01
C VAL A 49 -14.47 -6.85 -10.90
N ASN A 50 -13.67 -7.71 -10.27
CA ASN A 50 -12.98 -8.79 -10.95
C ASN A 50 -13.59 -10.13 -10.53
N ILE A 51 -13.76 -11.04 -11.47
CA ILE A 51 -14.23 -12.41 -11.23
C ILE A 51 -13.15 -13.34 -11.76
N ASP A 52 -12.64 -14.22 -10.89
CA ASP A 52 -11.55 -15.16 -11.19
C ASP A 52 -10.33 -14.47 -11.85
N ASP A 53 -9.86 -13.41 -11.19
CA ASP A 53 -8.75 -12.55 -11.63
C ASP A 53 -8.97 -11.77 -12.94
N ALA A 54 -10.15 -11.87 -13.57
CA ALA A 54 -10.49 -11.12 -14.79
C ALA A 54 -11.42 -9.93 -14.49
N TYR A 55 -11.15 -8.78 -15.09
CA TYR A 55 -12.03 -7.61 -14.99
C TYR A 55 -13.41 -7.92 -15.60
N ALA A 56 -14.46 -7.79 -14.78
CA ALA A 56 -15.84 -8.09 -15.17
C ALA A 56 -16.67 -6.82 -15.43
N GLY A 57 -16.30 -5.69 -14.81
CA GLY A 57 -16.99 -4.41 -14.95
C GLY A 57 -17.07 -3.64 -13.64
N GLU A 58 -18.04 -2.74 -13.53
CA GLU A 58 -18.34 -1.98 -12.31
C GLU A 58 -19.74 -2.30 -11.81
N THR A 59 -19.95 -2.22 -10.50
CA THR A 59 -21.28 -2.40 -9.90
C THR A 59 -22.19 -1.22 -10.20
N GLY A 60 -23.43 -1.52 -10.56
CA GLY A 60 -24.46 -0.52 -10.82
C GLY A 60 -25.84 -1.04 -10.44
N PRO A 61 -26.88 -0.18 -10.49
CA PRO A 61 -28.24 -0.60 -10.21
C PRO A 61 -28.66 -1.79 -11.08
N LYS A 62 -28.87 -2.96 -10.46
CA LYS A 62 -29.26 -4.22 -11.14
C LYS A 62 -28.22 -4.77 -12.12
N GLN A 63 -26.94 -4.45 -11.93
CA GLN A 63 -25.86 -5.05 -12.72
C GLN A 63 -25.77 -6.56 -12.43
N ALA A 64 -25.66 -7.36 -13.50
CA ALA A 64 -25.44 -8.79 -13.41
C ALA A 64 -24.25 -9.20 -14.28
N PHE A 65 -23.40 -10.07 -13.76
CA PHE A 65 -22.22 -10.59 -14.43
C PHE A 65 -22.47 -12.04 -14.84
N PRO A 66 -22.34 -12.39 -16.13
CA PRO A 66 -22.55 -13.75 -16.57
C PRO A 66 -21.35 -14.61 -16.18
N VAL A 67 -21.58 -15.68 -15.41
CA VAL A 67 -20.53 -16.60 -14.94
C VAL A 67 -20.96 -18.04 -15.17
N ALA A 68 -20.00 -18.96 -15.27
CA ALA A 68 -20.33 -20.38 -15.35
C ALA A 68 -20.95 -20.88 -14.02
N PRO A 69 -21.64 -22.03 -14.01
CA PRO A 69 -21.96 -22.69 -12.75
C PRO A 69 -20.68 -23.21 -12.08
N GLY A 70 -20.52 -22.95 -10.79
CA GLY A 70 -19.38 -23.39 -9.99
C GLY A 70 -18.86 -22.33 -9.03
N PRO A 71 -17.73 -22.62 -8.35
CA PRO A 71 -17.08 -21.68 -7.46
C PRO A 71 -16.39 -20.56 -8.25
N HIS A 72 -16.64 -19.34 -7.84
CA HIS A 72 -16.02 -18.12 -8.36
C HIS A 72 -15.45 -17.27 -7.23
N GLU A 73 -14.30 -16.65 -7.47
CA GLU A 73 -13.76 -15.60 -6.60
C GLU A 73 -14.15 -14.23 -7.16
N VAL A 74 -14.88 -13.46 -6.36
CA VAL A 74 -15.27 -12.09 -6.67
C VAL A 74 -14.40 -11.13 -5.85
N VAL A 75 -13.61 -10.32 -6.53
CA VAL A 75 -12.79 -9.26 -5.93
C VAL A 75 -13.43 -7.91 -6.28
N VAL A 76 -13.72 -7.11 -5.26
CA VAL A 76 -14.33 -5.79 -5.42
C VAL A 76 -13.39 -4.72 -4.89
N TYR A 77 -13.17 -3.68 -5.70
CA TYR A 77 -12.31 -2.55 -5.40
C TYR A 77 -13.06 -1.23 -5.59
N LYS A 78 -12.81 -0.26 -4.71
CA LYS A 78 -13.21 1.14 -4.90
C LYS A 78 -12.21 2.05 -4.21
N GLU A 79 -11.86 3.16 -4.85
CA GLU A 79 -10.95 4.16 -4.27
C GLU A 79 -11.46 4.65 -2.90
N GLY A 80 -10.56 4.68 -1.91
CA GLY A 80 -10.88 5.05 -0.53
C GLY A 80 -11.50 3.93 0.31
N PHE A 81 -11.64 2.72 -0.23
CA PHE A 81 -12.19 1.55 0.45
C PHE A 81 -11.23 0.37 0.41
N LEU A 82 -11.37 -0.53 1.38
CA LEU A 82 -10.66 -1.79 1.41
C LEU A 82 -11.17 -2.74 0.32
N VAL A 83 -10.26 -3.50 -0.27
CA VAL A 83 -10.57 -4.57 -1.25
C VAL A 83 -11.39 -5.67 -0.57
N GLU A 84 -12.53 -6.03 -1.15
CA GLU A 84 -13.34 -7.14 -0.67
C GLU A 84 -13.17 -8.38 -1.55
N VAL A 85 -12.93 -9.53 -0.92
CA VAL A 85 -12.86 -10.83 -1.58
C VAL A 85 -14.02 -11.70 -1.10
N ARG A 86 -14.77 -12.28 -2.03
CA ARG A 86 -15.89 -13.18 -1.75
C ARG A 86 -15.83 -14.41 -2.65
N SER A 87 -15.85 -15.59 -2.03
CA SER A 87 -16.10 -16.82 -2.76
C SER A 87 -17.61 -17.04 -2.86
N VAL A 88 -18.10 -17.24 -4.08
CA VAL A 88 -19.51 -17.55 -4.37
C VAL A 88 -19.58 -18.85 -5.15
N ASP A 89 -20.49 -19.74 -4.77
CA ASP A 89 -20.78 -20.98 -5.51
C ASP A 89 -22.08 -20.80 -6.29
N VAL A 90 -21.97 -20.67 -7.62
CA VAL A 90 -23.08 -20.34 -8.50
C VAL A 90 -23.70 -21.62 -9.04
N ARG A 91 -25.02 -21.78 -8.86
CA ARG A 91 -25.76 -22.97 -9.30
C ARG A 91 -26.39 -22.75 -10.67
N ALA A 92 -26.33 -23.78 -11.52
CA ALA A 92 -26.98 -23.76 -12.81
C ALA A 92 -28.50 -23.50 -12.67
N GLY A 93 -29.04 -22.62 -13.52
CA GLY A 93 -30.47 -22.31 -13.57
C GLY A 93 -31.01 -21.40 -12.45
N GLU A 94 -30.19 -21.02 -11.46
CA GLU A 94 -30.59 -20.12 -10.37
C GLU A 94 -29.72 -18.85 -10.37
N PRO A 95 -30.29 -17.63 -10.52
CA PRO A 95 -29.51 -16.40 -10.40
C PRO A 95 -28.89 -16.32 -9.00
N ALA A 96 -27.60 -15.97 -8.93
CA ALA A 96 -26.92 -15.72 -7.67
C ALA A 96 -26.98 -14.23 -7.33
N ASP A 97 -27.33 -13.90 -6.09
CA ASP A 97 -27.34 -12.53 -5.59
C ASP A 97 -26.22 -12.36 -4.53
N LEU A 98 -25.38 -11.34 -4.68
CA LEU A 98 -24.30 -11.01 -3.76
C LEU A 98 -24.36 -9.52 -3.42
N SER A 99 -24.39 -9.20 -2.12
CA SER A 99 -24.34 -7.81 -1.63
C SER A 99 -23.11 -7.61 -0.76
N ILE A 100 -22.34 -6.55 -1.04
CA ILE A 100 -21.07 -6.26 -0.36
C ILE A 100 -21.07 -4.84 0.19
N GLU A 101 -20.85 -4.73 1.50
CA GLU A 101 -20.59 -3.45 2.17
C GLU A 101 -19.07 -3.21 2.21
N LEU A 102 -18.61 -2.16 1.54
CA LEU A 102 -17.20 -1.78 1.52
C LEU A 102 -16.85 -0.99 2.77
N ALA A 103 -15.76 -1.36 3.43
CA ALA A 103 -15.26 -0.60 4.56
C ALA A 103 -14.28 0.49 4.08
N PRO A 104 -14.37 1.72 4.61
CA PRO A 104 -13.40 2.75 4.33
C PRO A 104 -11.97 2.30 4.66
N ASP A 105 -11.03 2.67 3.80
CA ASP A 105 -9.60 2.51 4.05
C ASP A 105 -9.06 3.73 4.80
N VAL A 106 -7.90 3.57 5.43
CA VAL A 106 -7.14 4.68 6.00
C VAL A 106 -6.17 5.17 4.93
N ALA A 107 -6.38 6.41 4.46
CA ALA A 107 -5.50 7.03 3.48
C ALA A 107 -4.06 7.13 4.03
N ILE A 108 -3.11 6.64 3.24
CA ILE A 108 -1.67 6.79 3.47
C ILE A 108 -1.00 7.26 2.17
N PRO A 109 0.16 7.95 2.24
CA PRO A 109 0.87 8.38 1.04
C PRO A 109 1.24 7.20 0.13
N TYR A 110 1.14 7.39 -1.18
CA TYR A 110 1.62 6.42 -2.18
C TYR A 110 3.15 6.27 -2.14
N GLY A 111 3.66 5.10 -2.56
CA GLY A 111 5.10 4.85 -2.62
C GLY A 111 5.80 4.77 -1.25
N LEU A 112 5.02 4.55 -0.19
CA LEU A 112 5.49 4.53 1.18
C LEU A 112 6.55 3.44 1.40
N SER A 113 7.68 3.84 1.97
CA SER A 113 8.61 2.91 2.61
C SER A 113 9.18 3.54 3.86
N LEU A 114 9.10 2.85 5.00
CA LEU A 114 9.67 3.35 6.25
C LEU A 114 11.15 2.97 6.33
N ALA A 115 11.46 1.70 6.60
CA ALA A 115 12.84 1.25 6.80
C ALA A 115 13.68 1.25 5.50
N ARG A 116 13.03 1.19 4.33
CA ARG A 116 13.67 1.10 3.01
C ARG A 116 13.34 2.30 2.12
N ALA A 117 12.98 3.44 2.72
CA ALA A 117 12.84 4.69 2.00
C ALA A 117 14.04 4.92 1.06
N PRO A 118 13.81 5.40 -0.18
CA PRO A 118 14.89 5.78 -1.07
C PRO A 118 15.84 6.76 -0.38
N LYS A 119 17.14 6.46 -0.41
CA LYS A 119 18.14 7.29 0.25
C LYS A 119 18.26 8.65 -0.41
N PHE A 120 18.06 9.70 0.37
CA PHE A 120 18.36 11.09 -0.01
C PHE A 120 18.98 11.89 1.13
N VAL A 121 18.85 11.43 2.38
CA VAL A 121 19.53 12.03 3.54
C VAL A 121 20.90 11.39 3.69
N GLN A 122 21.96 12.21 3.60
CA GLN A 122 23.35 11.73 3.69
C GLN A 122 23.91 11.77 5.12
N SER A 123 23.37 12.62 5.99
CA SER A 123 23.75 12.78 7.40
C SER A 123 22.58 13.33 8.23
N GLU A 124 22.70 13.29 9.57
CA GLU A 124 21.68 13.77 10.52
C GLU A 124 21.27 15.25 10.30
N GLY A 125 22.15 16.04 9.67
CA GLY A 125 21.87 17.44 9.33
C GLY A 125 21.25 17.65 7.94
N ASP A 126 21.41 16.68 7.03
CA ASP A 126 21.08 16.88 5.62
C ASP A 126 19.58 16.86 5.37
N GLY A 127 18.83 15.98 6.04
CA GLY A 127 17.38 15.93 5.85
C GLY A 127 16.70 17.23 6.27
N MET A 128 17.15 17.83 7.36
CA MET A 128 16.66 19.13 7.81
C MET A 128 17.03 20.24 6.82
N ARG A 129 18.27 20.24 6.34
CA ARG A 129 18.72 21.20 5.34
C ARG A 129 17.88 21.11 4.07
N THR A 130 17.62 19.91 3.55
CA THR A 130 16.74 19.70 2.40
C THR A 130 15.32 20.20 2.67
N LEU A 131 14.75 19.94 3.86
CA LEU A 131 13.41 20.42 4.20
C LEU A 131 13.35 21.97 4.21
N VAL A 132 14.36 22.64 4.76
CA VAL A 132 14.44 24.11 4.76
C VAL A 132 14.65 24.64 3.35
N GLU A 133 15.51 24.01 2.54
CA GLU A 133 15.69 24.38 1.14
C GLU A 133 14.37 24.28 0.35
N VAL A 134 13.57 23.23 0.57
CA VAL A 134 12.24 23.10 -0.05
C VAL A 134 11.29 24.18 0.45
N LEU A 135 11.29 24.48 1.75
CA LEU A 135 10.47 25.55 2.32
C LEU A 135 10.81 26.90 1.69
N ASP A 136 12.09 27.23 1.58
CA ASP A 136 12.56 28.48 0.99
C ASP A 136 12.10 28.58 -0.48
N LEU A 137 12.20 27.48 -1.26
CA LEU A 137 11.70 27.44 -2.63
C LEU A 137 10.18 27.64 -2.72
N VAL A 138 9.41 26.99 -1.86
CA VAL A 138 7.95 27.13 -1.84
C VAL A 138 7.54 28.56 -1.50
N THR A 139 8.13 29.12 -0.44
CA THR A 139 7.83 30.48 0.03
C THR A 139 8.33 31.58 -0.91
N GLU A 140 9.40 31.34 -1.66
CA GLU A 140 9.91 32.30 -2.66
C GLU A 140 9.07 32.31 -3.95
N PHE A 141 8.68 31.14 -4.45
CA PHE A 141 8.15 31.01 -5.81
C PHE A 141 6.63 30.84 -5.91
N HIS A 142 5.90 30.65 -4.81
CA HIS A 142 4.45 30.45 -4.85
C HIS A 142 3.67 31.74 -4.52
N VAL A 143 2.82 32.19 -5.46
CA VAL A 143 2.14 33.51 -5.40
C VAL A 143 0.95 33.53 -4.40
N SER A 144 0.50 32.36 -3.95
CA SER A 144 -0.64 32.19 -3.04
C SER A 144 -0.26 31.62 -1.67
N ASP A 145 1.01 31.72 -1.28
CA ASP A 145 1.61 30.83 -0.29
C ASP A 145 1.16 31.03 1.18
N PRO A 146 1.09 29.96 1.99
CA PRO A 146 0.91 30.03 3.43
C PRO A 146 2.15 30.57 4.14
N ASP A 147 1.98 31.18 5.33
CA ASP A 147 3.09 31.60 6.19
C ASP A 147 4.07 30.43 6.42
N GLY A 148 5.37 30.65 6.25
CA GLY A 148 6.38 29.59 6.36
C GLY A 148 6.38 28.87 7.72
N GLY A 149 5.98 29.56 8.79
CA GLY A 149 5.75 28.95 10.09
C GLY A 149 4.55 28.01 10.10
N ASP A 150 3.46 28.36 9.41
CA ASP A 150 2.30 27.49 9.24
C ASP A 150 2.60 26.28 8.33
N LEU A 151 3.43 26.43 7.30
CA LEU A 151 3.93 25.31 6.49
C LEU A 151 4.73 24.33 7.34
N MET A 152 5.66 24.82 8.15
CA MET A 152 6.46 23.99 9.04
C MET A 152 5.62 23.35 10.15
N ALA A 153 4.65 24.07 10.70
CA ALA A 153 3.69 23.53 11.65
C ALA A 153 2.87 22.39 11.04
N HIS A 154 2.37 22.58 9.83
CA HIS A 154 1.65 21.54 9.12
C HIS A 154 2.53 20.32 8.82
N ALA A 155 3.79 20.52 8.40
CA ALA A 155 4.72 19.43 8.18
C ALA A 155 4.97 18.62 9.47
N PHE A 156 5.05 19.29 10.62
CA PHE A 156 5.20 18.64 11.92
C PHE A 156 3.99 17.74 12.22
N GLU A 157 2.78 18.28 12.06
CA GLU A 157 1.53 17.54 12.26
C GLU A 157 1.41 16.35 11.31
N THR A 158 1.73 16.55 10.03
CA THR A 158 1.62 15.53 8.98
C THR A 158 2.58 14.37 9.21
N VAL A 159 3.80 14.59 9.69
CA VAL A 159 4.70 13.47 10.02
C VAL A 159 4.08 12.57 11.09
N VAL A 160 3.59 13.17 12.19
CA VAL A 160 2.97 12.41 13.29
C VAL A 160 1.69 11.73 12.83
N GLY A 161 0.83 12.45 12.10
CA GLY A 161 -0.43 11.95 11.58
C GLY A 161 -0.26 10.83 10.55
N THR A 162 0.76 10.91 9.70
CA THR A 162 1.08 9.86 8.71
C THR A 162 1.53 8.58 9.41
N LEU A 163 2.40 8.68 10.41
CA LEU A 163 2.86 7.52 11.18
C LEU A 163 1.70 6.83 11.91
N ASP A 164 0.78 7.58 12.52
CA ASP A 164 -0.42 6.98 13.13
C ASP A 164 -1.40 6.44 12.09
N ALA A 165 -1.53 7.10 10.93
CA ALA A 165 -2.37 6.60 9.84
C ALA A 165 -1.88 5.23 9.34
N ILE A 166 -0.57 5.05 9.16
CA ILE A 166 0.03 3.77 8.81
C ILE A 166 -0.29 2.74 9.89
N ARG A 167 -0.05 3.07 11.17
CA ARG A 167 -0.38 2.20 12.31
C ARG A 167 -1.86 1.76 12.31
N ARG A 168 -2.80 2.70 12.14
CA ARG A 168 -4.24 2.43 12.09
C ARG A 168 -4.60 1.54 10.90
N ARG A 169 -4.03 1.80 9.72
CA ARG A 169 -4.26 0.99 8.53
C ARG A 169 -3.78 -0.44 8.76
N GLU A 170 -2.58 -0.62 9.31
CA GLU A 170 -2.04 -1.94 9.65
C GLU A 170 -2.93 -2.69 10.65
N SER A 171 -3.40 -2.03 11.72
CA SER A 171 -4.35 -2.63 12.67
C SER A 171 -5.66 -3.04 11.99
N LEU A 172 -6.18 -2.21 11.08
CA LEU A 172 -7.40 -2.48 10.33
C LEU A 172 -7.25 -3.69 9.40
N LEU A 173 -6.13 -3.75 8.65
CA LEU A 173 -5.84 -4.83 7.72
C LEU A 173 -5.58 -6.15 8.45
N ALA A 174 -4.83 -6.13 9.55
CA ALA A 174 -4.57 -7.30 10.39
C ALA A 174 -5.85 -7.86 11.03
N ALA A 175 -6.82 -7.00 11.37
CA ALA A 175 -8.09 -7.44 11.94
C ALA A 175 -9.04 -8.06 10.91
N ARG A 176 -8.89 -7.73 9.63
CA ARG A 176 -9.83 -8.09 8.56
C ARG A 176 -9.35 -9.23 7.67
N TYR A 177 -8.05 -9.35 7.46
CA TYR A 177 -7.50 -10.24 6.44
C TYR A 177 -6.42 -11.16 6.99
N GLU A 178 -6.44 -12.40 6.49
CA GLU A 178 -5.35 -13.36 6.66
C GLU A 178 -4.07 -12.85 5.98
N PRO A 179 -2.87 -13.23 6.46
CA PRO A 179 -1.59 -12.72 5.94
C PRO A 179 -1.42 -12.85 4.42
N ALA A 180 -1.88 -13.94 3.82
CA ALA A 180 -1.77 -14.18 2.38
C ALA A 180 -2.63 -13.20 1.55
N VAL A 181 -3.82 -12.83 2.04
CA VAL A 181 -4.70 -11.86 1.38
C VAL A 181 -4.10 -10.46 1.48
N ARG A 182 -3.55 -10.11 2.65
CA ARG A 182 -2.84 -8.81 2.82
C ARG A 182 -1.68 -8.69 1.85
N GLU A 183 -0.84 -9.71 1.76
CA GLU A 183 0.30 -9.71 0.85
C GLU A 183 -0.12 -9.61 -0.61
N ARG A 184 -1.20 -10.28 -1.03
CA ARG A 184 -1.73 -10.22 -2.40
C ARG A 184 -2.19 -8.81 -2.80
N PHE A 185 -2.91 -8.10 -1.93
CA PHE A 185 -3.58 -6.83 -2.31
C PHE A 185 -2.89 -5.57 -1.80
N TYR A 186 -2.13 -5.66 -0.71
CA TYR A 186 -1.48 -4.51 -0.05
C TYR A 186 0.06 -4.67 0.01
N GLY A 187 0.58 -5.83 -0.39
CA GLY A 187 2.01 -6.10 -0.45
C GLY A 187 2.62 -6.49 0.91
N LYS A 188 3.95 -6.54 0.95
CA LYS A 188 4.67 -6.85 2.19
C LYS A 188 4.68 -5.63 3.12
N GLU A 189 3.77 -5.65 4.07
CA GLU A 189 3.53 -4.56 4.99
C GLU A 189 4.60 -4.42 6.09
N ILE A 190 4.81 -3.18 6.52
CA ILE A 190 5.56 -2.87 7.73
C ILE A 190 4.55 -2.92 8.86
N ASP A 191 4.47 -4.07 9.53
CA ASP A 191 3.54 -4.28 10.63
C ASP A 191 3.82 -3.27 11.74
N LEU A 192 3.00 -2.22 11.85
CA LEU A 192 2.98 -1.28 12.97
C LEU A 192 1.77 -1.53 13.89
N SER A 193 1.01 -2.60 13.68
CA SER A 193 -0.27 -2.83 14.37
C SER A 193 -0.15 -2.92 15.90
N ALA A 194 1.02 -3.36 16.38
CA ALA A 194 1.36 -3.47 17.80
C ALA A 194 1.91 -2.17 18.43
N TYR A 195 2.09 -1.11 17.65
CA TYR A 195 2.63 0.16 18.17
C TYR A 195 1.52 0.92 18.91
N PRO A 196 1.87 1.72 19.94
CA PRO A 196 0.88 2.52 20.63
C PRO A 196 0.31 3.60 19.70
N GLU A 197 -0.90 4.09 20.00
CA GLU A 197 -1.49 5.24 19.31
C GLU A 197 -0.56 6.44 19.39
N LEU A 198 -0.40 7.11 18.25
CA LEU A 198 0.41 8.30 18.11
C LEU A 198 -0.49 9.48 17.73
N GLY A 199 -0.34 10.59 18.45
CA GLY A 199 -1.18 11.77 18.24
C GLY A 199 -0.40 13.05 18.43
N VAL A 200 -0.90 14.11 17.78
CA VAL A 200 -0.41 15.48 17.96
C VAL A 200 -1.60 16.41 18.09
N THR A 201 -1.51 17.33 19.04
CA THR A 201 -2.46 18.44 19.20
C THR A 201 -1.71 19.74 19.03
N ARG A 202 -2.17 20.59 18.11
CA ARG A 202 -1.67 21.96 17.91
C ARG A 202 -2.46 22.95 18.74
N ALA A 203 -1.75 23.90 19.34
CA ALA A 203 -2.32 25.08 19.96
C ALA A 203 -1.56 26.33 19.52
N ASP A 204 -2.27 27.30 18.97
CA ASP A 204 -1.73 28.61 18.62
C ASP A 204 -1.73 29.52 19.86
N THR A 205 -0.55 29.79 20.41
CA THR A 205 -0.38 30.58 21.64
C THR A 205 0.36 31.87 21.36
N GLY A 206 -0.37 32.91 20.96
CA GLY A 206 0.21 34.21 20.65
C GLY A 206 1.19 34.13 19.45
N PRO A 207 2.47 34.52 19.60
CA PRO A 207 3.45 34.46 18.52
C PRO A 207 3.96 33.03 18.23
N ASP A 208 3.69 32.07 19.11
CA ASP A 208 4.24 30.72 19.05
C ASP A 208 3.16 29.70 18.69
N VAL A 209 3.58 28.63 18.03
CA VAL A 209 2.82 27.38 17.91
C VAL A 209 3.34 26.41 18.95
N ARG A 210 2.44 25.70 19.62
CA ARG A 210 2.77 24.62 20.54
C ARG A 210 2.16 23.31 20.05
N PHE A 211 2.93 22.23 20.15
CA PHE A 211 2.49 20.87 19.85
C PHE A 211 2.59 20.02 21.11
N GLU A 212 1.51 19.32 21.46
CA GLU A 212 1.57 18.20 22.39
C GLU A 212 1.54 16.90 21.58
N VAL A 213 2.60 16.10 21.69
CA VAL A 213 2.72 14.80 21.01
C VAL A 213 2.57 13.70 22.06
N VAL A 214 1.74 12.71 21.76
CA VAL A 214 1.41 11.61 22.67
C VAL A 214 1.64 10.28 21.95
N ALA A 215 2.30 9.34 22.62
CA ALA A 215 2.56 7.97 22.18
C ALA A 215 2.18 7.02 23.31
N GLY A 216 0.94 6.51 23.29
CA GLY A 216 0.38 5.74 24.40
C GLY A 216 0.43 6.50 25.73
N ARG A 217 1.36 6.15 26.63
CA ARG A 217 1.54 6.83 27.93
C ARG A 217 2.62 7.92 27.90
N SER A 218 3.49 7.92 26.89
CA SER A 218 4.55 8.91 26.74
C SER A 218 3.99 10.18 26.13
N ARG A 219 4.47 11.34 26.58
CA ARG A 219 4.11 12.64 26.02
C ARG A 219 5.30 13.58 25.95
N SER A 220 5.28 14.52 25.00
CA SER A 220 6.24 15.62 24.91
C SER A 220 5.57 16.88 24.38
N THR A 221 6.15 18.03 24.68
CA THR A 221 5.71 19.32 24.18
C THR A 221 6.83 19.95 23.35
N PHE A 222 6.44 20.51 22.21
CA PHE A 222 7.32 21.21 21.28
C PHE A 222 6.75 22.60 21.04
N SER A 223 7.60 23.59 20.76
CA SER A 223 7.13 24.93 20.47
C SER A 223 8.10 25.73 19.62
N ALA A 224 7.55 26.45 18.65
CA ALA A 224 8.34 27.31 17.78
C ALA A 224 7.60 28.63 17.48
N PRO A 225 8.33 29.74 17.27
CA PRO A 225 7.74 31.00 16.83
C PRO A 225 7.24 30.87 15.39
N LYS A 226 6.04 31.38 15.10
CA LYS A 226 5.47 31.40 13.73
C LYS A 226 6.37 32.16 12.76
N THR A 227 6.90 33.29 13.21
CA THR A 227 7.74 34.19 12.39
C THR A 227 9.16 33.70 12.17
N ALA A 228 9.53 32.54 12.74
CA ALA A 228 10.88 32.00 12.65
C ALA A 228 10.83 30.54 12.16
N PRO A 229 10.51 30.28 10.88
CA PRO A 229 10.38 28.93 10.33
C PRO A 229 11.64 28.08 10.55
N HIS A 230 12.83 28.67 10.47
CA HIS A 230 14.09 27.98 10.75
C HIS A 230 14.21 27.46 12.20
N ARG A 231 13.46 28.01 13.17
CA ARG A 231 13.43 27.50 14.55
C ARG A 231 12.69 26.18 14.67
N PHE A 232 11.78 25.87 13.75
CA PHE A 232 11.17 24.54 13.67
C PHE A 232 12.21 23.45 13.42
N ALA A 233 13.39 23.78 12.87
CA ALA A 233 14.44 22.79 12.66
C ALA A 233 14.88 22.09 13.97
N LEU A 234 14.94 22.84 15.07
CA LEU A 234 15.26 22.28 16.39
C LEU A 234 14.12 21.39 16.89
N GLU A 235 12.88 21.84 16.74
CA GLU A 235 11.69 21.10 17.16
C GLU A 235 11.52 19.81 16.36
N PHE A 236 11.78 19.80 15.05
CA PHE A 236 11.75 18.60 14.22
C PHE A 236 12.83 17.59 14.60
N ARG A 237 14.05 18.05 14.90
CA ARG A 237 15.11 17.16 15.43
C ARG A 237 14.69 16.57 16.77
N GLY A 238 14.10 17.39 17.64
CA GLY A 238 13.51 16.96 18.92
C GLY A 238 12.41 15.92 18.73
N LEU A 239 11.46 16.19 17.82
CA LEU A 239 10.36 15.29 17.48
C LEU A 239 10.88 13.95 16.99
N ARG A 240 11.80 13.95 16.02
CA ARG A 240 12.38 12.72 15.48
C ARG A 240 13.02 11.88 16.57
N ARG A 241 13.88 12.50 17.40
CA ARG A 241 14.53 11.82 18.52
C ARG A 241 13.49 11.24 19.47
N TRP A 242 12.49 12.03 19.82
CA TRP A 242 11.43 11.57 20.73
C TRP A 242 10.64 10.40 20.16
N ILE A 243 10.28 10.42 18.87
CA ILE A 243 9.61 9.29 18.19
C ILE A 243 10.47 8.03 18.25
N LEU A 244 11.77 8.13 17.95
CA LEU A 244 12.69 6.99 17.98
C LEU A 244 12.81 6.39 19.39
N GLU A 245 12.82 7.24 20.42
CA GLU A 245 12.97 6.82 21.81
C GLU A 245 11.67 6.27 22.43
N ASN A 246 10.51 6.80 22.03
CA ASN A 246 9.25 6.60 22.75
C ASN A 246 8.17 5.86 21.96
N TRP A 247 8.32 5.72 20.64
CA TRP A 247 7.30 5.13 19.78
C TRP A 247 7.86 4.05 18.85
N ASP A 248 8.98 4.33 18.17
CA ASP A 248 9.58 3.44 17.18
C ASP A 248 10.49 2.36 17.78
N SER A 249 9.88 1.48 18.57
CA SER A 249 10.57 0.41 19.31
C SER A 249 11.42 -0.56 18.47
N ARG A 250 11.19 -0.62 17.14
CA ARG A 250 11.93 -1.50 16.22
C ARG A 250 12.78 -0.72 15.20
N ALA A 251 12.93 0.60 15.38
CA ALA A 251 13.70 1.46 14.48
C ALA A 251 13.29 1.32 13.00
N LEU A 252 11.98 1.24 12.74
CA LEU A 252 11.41 1.07 11.40
C LEU A 252 11.31 2.39 10.64
N VAL A 253 11.24 3.52 11.35
CA VAL A 253 11.15 4.85 10.74
C VAL A 253 12.57 5.34 10.41
N SER A 254 12.96 5.18 9.14
CA SER A 254 14.22 5.74 8.68
C SER A 254 14.19 7.27 8.69
N GLU A 255 15.39 7.86 8.70
CA GLU A 255 15.52 9.31 8.57
C GLU A 255 14.94 9.84 7.24
N ASP A 256 15.18 9.11 6.15
CA ASP A 256 14.65 9.43 4.84
C ASP A 256 13.13 9.42 4.84
N ALA A 257 12.48 8.41 5.46
CA ALA A 257 11.02 8.37 5.56
C ALA A 257 10.47 9.57 6.34
N PHE A 258 11.09 9.88 7.48
CA PHE A 258 10.69 11.01 8.32
C PHE A 258 10.72 12.34 7.55
N TYR A 259 11.83 12.64 6.88
CA TYR A 259 11.96 13.88 6.10
C TYR A 259 11.16 13.86 4.81
N PHE A 260 10.93 12.69 4.21
CA PHE A 260 10.07 12.56 3.05
C PHE A 260 8.63 12.98 3.40
N PHE A 261 8.08 12.52 4.52
CA PHE A 261 6.74 12.95 4.94
C PHE A 261 6.67 14.45 5.22
N ALA A 262 7.69 15.02 5.86
CA ALA A 262 7.75 16.46 6.11
C ALA A 262 7.80 17.27 4.80
N ILE A 263 8.62 16.85 3.84
CA ILE A 263 8.74 17.50 2.53
C ILE A 263 7.43 17.40 1.75
N GLN A 264 6.82 16.21 1.69
CA GLN A 264 5.53 16.01 1.02
C GLN A 264 4.42 16.85 1.66
N ALA A 265 4.46 17.06 2.98
CA ALA A 265 3.52 17.93 3.66
C ALA A 265 3.65 19.40 3.24
N VAL A 266 4.89 19.90 3.08
CA VAL A 266 5.12 21.26 2.59
C VAL A 266 4.65 21.39 1.14
N LEU A 267 5.03 20.46 0.26
CA LEU A 267 4.64 20.49 -1.16
C LEU A 267 3.13 20.30 -1.36
N GLY A 268 2.48 19.49 -0.54
CA GLY A 268 1.04 19.24 -0.62
C GLY A 268 0.19 20.49 -0.33
N ARG A 269 0.76 21.55 0.23
CA ARG A 269 0.06 22.84 0.42
C ARG A 269 -0.01 23.71 -0.82
N LEU A 270 0.73 23.37 -1.88
CA LEU A 270 0.71 24.08 -3.15
C LEU A 270 -0.57 23.82 -3.95
N ASP A 271 -1.38 22.83 -3.55
CA ASP A 271 -2.58 22.36 -4.29
C ASP A 271 -2.28 22.05 -5.78
N ASP A 272 -1.03 21.68 -6.07
CA ASP A 272 -0.56 21.35 -7.42
C ASP A 272 -0.18 19.86 -7.50
N PRO A 273 -0.95 19.03 -8.23
CA PRO A 273 -0.68 17.61 -8.35
C PRO A 273 0.61 17.29 -9.11
N PHE A 274 1.21 18.26 -9.80
CA PHE A 274 2.43 18.07 -10.58
C PHE A 274 3.71 18.42 -9.81
N THR A 275 3.59 18.97 -8.60
CA THR A 275 4.74 19.28 -7.76
C THR A 275 5.02 18.13 -6.79
N TYR A 276 6.14 17.44 -7.00
CA TYR A 276 6.56 16.31 -6.19
C TYR A 276 8.06 16.31 -5.92
N PHE A 277 8.44 15.82 -4.74
CA PHE A 277 9.83 15.59 -4.39
C PHE A 277 10.37 14.33 -5.08
N LEU A 278 11.44 14.48 -5.87
CA LEU A 278 12.17 13.38 -6.45
C LEU A 278 13.44 13.08 -5.65
N SER A 279 13.54 11.86 -5.13
CA SER A 279 14.79 11.38 -4.54
C SER A 279 15.90 11.26 -5.60
N PRO A 280 17.20 11.35 -5.24
CA PRO A 280 18.31 11.16 -6.17
C PRO A 280 18.22 9.84 -6.95
N ARG A 281 17.73 8.78 -6.31
CA ARG A 281 17.47 7.50 -6.95
C ARG A 281 16.38 7.60 -8.02
N ALA A 282 15.25 8.25 -7.71
CA ALA A 282 14.17 8.43 -8.68
C ALA A 282 14.65 9.26 -9.89
N VAL A 283 15.47 10.28 -9.67
CA VAL A 283 16.11 11.04 -10.77
C VAL A 283 17.05 10.15 -11.61
N ALA A 284 17.80 9.25 -10.97
CA ALA A 284 18.67 8.32 -11.68
C ALA A 284 17.86 7.30 -12.51
N GLU A 285 16.77 6.77 -11.96
CA GLU A 285 15.85 5.86 -12.66
C GLU A 285 15.17 6.56 -13.86
N MET A 286 14.76 7.82 -13.71
CA MET A 286 14.23 8.63 -14.82
C MET A 286 15.26 8.88 -15.94
N LYS A 287 16.55 9.06 -15.59
CA LYS A 287 17.61 9.22 -16.60
C LYS A 287 17.83 7.95 -17.43
N ILE A 288 17.61 6.77 -16.86
CA ILE A 288 17.73 5.49 -17.57
C ILE A 288 16.60 5.32 -18.60
N ASP A 289 15.42 5.87 -18.34
CA ASP A 289 14.27 5.78 -19.24
C ASP A 289 14.37 6.67 -20.50
N THR A 290 15.32 7.61 -20.54
CA THR A 290 15.57 8.45 -21.73
C THR A 290 16.26 7.68 -22.88
N THR A 291 16.72 6.46 -22.65
CA THR A 291 17.21 5.53 -23.69
C THR A 291 16.08 4.67 -24.28
N GLN A 292 15.14 5.31 -24.98
CA GLN A 292 14.22 4.72 -25.98
C GLN A 292 13.46 3.42 -25.62
N GLN A 293 12.91 3.31 -24.42
CA GLN A 293 11.71 2.48 -24.22
C GLN A 293 10.68 3.30 -23.46
N LEU A 294 9.72 3.87 -24.19
CA LEU A 294 8.54 4.48 -23.57
C LEU A 294 7.87 3.43 -22.68
N GLY A 295 7.87 3.67 -21.37
CA GLY A 295 7.28 2.79 -20.36
C GLY A 295 5.82 2.49 -20.68
N GLY A 296 5.56 1.26 -21.13
CA GLY A 296 4.23 0.69 -21.13
C GLY A 296 3.78 0.44 -19.70
N LEU A 297 2.49 0.70 -19.42
CA LEU A 297 1.84 0.36 -18.16
C LEU A 297 2.19 -1.08 -17.79
N GLY A 298 2.89 -1.26 -16.67
CA GLY A 298 3.22 -2.55 -16.07
C GLY A 298 1.98 -3.27 -15.51
N MET A 299 0.96 -3.45 -16.33
CA MET A 299 -0.13 -4.38 -16.11
C MET A 299 0.21 -5.63 -16.92
N GLN A 300 0.78 -6.63 -16.24
CA GLN A 300 0.77 -8.02 -16.68
C GLN A 300 -0.25 -8.78 -15.86
#